data_AF-A0A0R1URS0-F1
#
_entry.id   AF-A0A0R1URS0-F1
#
_cell.length_a   1.000
_cell.length_b   1.000
_cell.length_c   1.000
_cell.angle_alpha   90.00
_cell.angle_beta   90.00
_cell.angle_gamma   90.00
#
_symmetry.space_group_name_H-M   'P 1'
#
loop_
_entity.id
_entity.type
_entity.pdbx_description
1 polymer ?
#
loop_
_entity_poly.entity_id
_entity_poly.type
_entity_poly.pdbx_seq_one_letter_code
_entity_poly.pdbx_strand_id
1 'polypeptide(L)'
;MESSQKGLSVRAMVEMALFAGVSYILMFVSIPIIPIVPYMKLDLSDLVVLLGLGIFGPVGAVTIAAIKELLYFVTTGLDIVNFIGVLTAFIADLALVLPISAVLRRHKWTFKRQVVAVIVGTLSLTLVLSLANWWIITPLYLKVWGMSLGLPVNKLILFGVIPFNLIKGIVLGILFILLNRRMAPWLRKHTLS
;
A
#
# COMPACT_ATOMS: atom_id res chain seq x y z
N MET A 1 36.10 -7.47 19.96
CA MET A 1 35.41 -7.19 18.69
C MET A 1 33.95 -6.96 19.00
N GLU A 2 33.60 -5.74 19.39
CA GLU A 2 32.22 -5.35 19.64
C GLU A 2 31.55 -5.18 18.27
N SER A 3 30.64 -6.08 17.92
CA SER A 3 29.80 -5.93 16.74
C SER A 3 28.98 -4.65 16.94
N SER A 4 29.34 -3.58 16.24
CA SER A 4 28.50 -2.39 16.12
C SER A 4 27.20 -2.82 15.44
N GLN A 5 26.21 -3.20 16.25
CA GLN A 5 24.84 -3.38 15.78
C GLN A 5 24.37 -2.00 15.34
N LYS A 6 24.39 -1.75 14.03
CA LYS A 6 23.71 -0.60 13.44
C LYS A 6 22.19 -0.85 13.55
N GLY A 7 21.64 -0.61 14.74
CA GLY A 7 20.19 -0.51 14.94
C GLY A 7 19.61 0.65 14.14
N LEU A 8 18.29 0.66 13.98
CA LEU A 8 17.58 1.81 13.42
C LEU A 8 17.91 3.06 14.26
N SER A 9 18.25 4.17 13.61
CA SER A 9 18.47 5.41 14.34
C SER A 9 17.14 5.85 14.97
N VAL A 10 17.19 6.41 16.18
CA VAL A 10 15.99 6.93 16.88
C VAL A 10 15.24 7.91 15.98
N ARG A 11 15.98 8.73 15.23
CA ARG A 11 15.42 9.65 14.23
C ARG A 11 14.60 8.91 13.16
N ALA A 12 15.13 7.84 12.56
CA ALA A 12 14.41 7.08 11.54
C ALA A 12 13.13 6.43 12.12
N MET A 13 13.18 5.95 13.36
CA MET A 13 11.99 5.40 14.04
C MET A 13 10.91 6.46 14.23
N VAL A 14 11.28 7.66 14.69
CA VAL A 14 10.34 8.79 14.87
C VAL A 14 9.75 9.22 13.52
N GLU A 15 10.58 9.37 12.49
CA GLU A 15 10.09 9.75 11.16
C GLU A 15 9.16 8.68 10.56
N MET A 16 9.47 7.38 10.70
CA MET A 16 8.57 6.30 10.28
C MET A 16 7.24 6.32 11.05
N ALA A 17 7.26 6.60 12.36
CA ALA A 17 6.04 6.73 13.17
C ALA A 17 5.17 7.90 12.70
N LEU A 18 5.78 9.05 12.34
CA LEU A 18 5.06 10.19 11.76
C LEU A 18 4.43 9.84 10.41
N PHE A 19 5.16 9.14 9.54
CA PHE A 19 4.62 8.66 8.27
C PHE A 19 3.43 7.72 8.48
N ALA A 20 3.54 6.77 9.41
CA ALA A 20 2.45 5.85 9.74
C ALA A 20 1.23 6.58 10.30
N GLY A 21 1.43 7.58 11.17
CA GLY A 21 0.37 8.42 11.71
C GLY A 21 -0.36 9.24 10.63
N VAL A 22 0.38 9.84 9.69
CA VAL A 22 -0.21 10.55 8.54
C VAL A 22 -0.96 9.59 7.63
N SER A 23 -0.36 8.44 7.30
CA SER A 23 -1.04 7.39 6.53
C SER A 23 -2.35 6.97 7.19
N TYR A 24 -2.34 6.69 8.50
CA TYR A 24 -3.52 6.33 9.27
C TYR A 24 -4.63 7.38 9.16
N ILE A 25 -4.32 8.67 9.33
CA ILE A 25 -5.33 9.75 9.20
C ILE A 25 -5.92 9.78 7.78
N LEU A 26 -5.10 9.57 6.75
CA LEU A 26 -5.54 9.59 5.36
C LEU A 26 -6.50 8.45 5.01
N MET A 27 -6.48 7.32 5.75
CA MET A 27 -7.43 6.22 5.53
C MET A 27 -8.89 6.63 5.78
N PHE A 28 -9.13 7.60 6.68
CA PHE A 28 -10.48 8.14 6.91
C PHE A 28 -11.00 8.99 5.74
N VAL A 29 -10.10 9.47 4.88
CA VAL A 29 -10.44 10.23 3.68
C VAL A 29 -10.39 9.31 2.47
N SER A 30 -11.31 8.33 2.45
CA SER A 30 -11.36 7.27 1.44
C SER A 30 -12.63 7.34 0.59
N ILE A 31 -12.49 7.08 -0.70
CA ILE A 31 -13.56 7.22 -1.70
C ILE A 31 -13.81 5.87 -2.38
N PRO A 32 -15.04 5.34 -2.38
CA PRO A 32 -15.38 4.16 -3.17
C PRO A 32 -15.43 4.52 -4.66
N ILE A 33 -14.60 3.88 -5.47
CA ILE A 33 -14.51 4.21 -6.91
C ILE A 33 -15.44 3.35 -7.76
N ILE A 34 -15.62 2.09 -7.39
CA ILE A 34 -16.39 1.13 -8.19
C ILE A 34 -17.67 0.74 -7.43
N PRO A 35 -18.86 1.12 -7.93
CA PRO A 35 -20.12 0.89 -7.23
C PRO A 35 -20.44 -0.57 -6.90
N ILE A 36 -19.98 -1.53 -7.72
CA ILE A 36 -20.23 -2.97 -7.51
C ILE A 36 -19.41 -3.56 -6.35
N VAL A 37 -18.36 -2.87 -5.91
CA VAL A 37 -17.49 -3.26 -4.79
C VAL A 37 -17.25 -2.05 -3.87
N PRO A 38 -18.31 -1.51 -3.23
CA PRO A 38 -18.25 -0.25 -2.49
C PRO A 38 -17.39 -0.32 -1.22
N TYR A 39 -17.06 -1.54 -0.77
CA TYR A 39 -16.12 -1.80 0.32
C TYR A 39 -14.65 -1.58 -0.09
N MET A 40 -14.34 -1.57 -1.38
CA MET A 40 -13.00 -1.24 -1.88
C MET A 40 -12.88 0.26 -2.09
N LYS A 41 -12.10 0.93 -1.24
CA LYS A 41 -11.95 2.39 -1.26
C LYS A 41 -10.53 2.80 -1.62
N LEU A 42 -10.43 3.88 -2.40
CA LEU A 42 -9.15 4.55 -2.67
C LEU A 42 -8.93 5.66 -1.66
N ASP A 43 -7.73 5.72 -1.11
CA ASP A 43 -7.23 6.81 -0.27
C ASP A 43 -5.75 7.10 -0.61
N LEU A 44 -5.19 8.12 0.03
CA LEU A 44 -3.81 8.54 -0.17
C LEU A 44 -2.83 7.98 0.88
N SER A 45 -3.26 7.06 1.75
CA SER A 45 -2.40 6.51 2.80
C SER A 45 -1.25 5.67 2.23
N ASP A 46 -1.51 4.91 1.17
CA ASP A 46 -0.53 4.07 0.46
C ASP A 46 0.52 4.92 -0.28
N LEU A 47 0.15 6.14 -0.69
CA LEU A 47 1.11 7.08 -1.28
C LEU A 47 2.18 7.46 -0.24
N VAL A 48 1.79 7.69 1.01
CA VAL A 48 2.73 8.00 2.10
C VAL A 48 3.63 6.80 2.39
N VAL A 49 3.11 5.57 2.31
CA VAL A 49 3.92 4.34 2.37
C VAL A 49 4.95 4.29 1.24
N LEU A 50 4.55 4.59 0.00
CA LEU A 50 5.45 4.66 -1.16
C LEU A 50 6.51 5.76 -1.04
N LEU A 51 6.20 6.90 -0.41
CA LEU A 51 7.20 7.90 -0.08
C LEU A 51 8.18 7.39 0.99
N GLY A 52 7.67 6.65 1.98
CA GLY A 52 8.48 5.95 2.97
C GLY A 52 9.48 4.97 2.34
N LEU A 53 9.13 4.33 1.21
CA LEU A 53 10.06 3.48 0.44
C LEU A 53 11.27 4.28 -0.07
N GLY A 54 11.07 5.52 -0.50
CA GLY A 54 12.16 6.39 -0.99
C GLY A 54 13.11 6.87 0.11
N ILE A 55 12.64 6.94 1.36
CA ILE A 55 13.39 7.51 2.48
C ILE A 55 14.03 6.40 3.34
N PHE A 56 13.24 5.38 3.69
CA PHE A 56 13.63 4.32 4.63
C PHE A 56 13.87 2.96 3.95
N GLY A 57 13.68 2.89 2.63
CA GLY A 57 13.77 1.64 1.89
C GLY A 57 12.58 0.70 2.14
N PRO A 58 12.64 -0.53 1.61
CA PRO A 58 11.51 -1.46 1.65
C PRO A 58 11.10 -1.85 3.07
N VAL A 59 12.07 -2.07 3.97
CA VAL A 59 11.77 -2.44 5.36
C VAL A 59 11.00 -1.33 6.08
N GLY A 60 11.42 -0.07 5.89
CA GLY A 60 10.72 1.06 6.51
C GLY A 60 9.32 1.27 5.92
N ALA A 61 9.14 1.12 4.61
CA ALA A 61 7.83 1.18 3.98
C ALA A 61 6.87 0.10 4.51
N VAL A 62 7.35 -1.16 4.61
CA VAL A 62 6.56 -2.26 5.19
C VAL A 62 6.22 -1.98 6.65
N THR A 63 7.14 -1.41 7.41
CA THR A 63 6.90 -1.02 8.81
C THR A 63 5.84 0.07 8.92
N ILE A 64 5.89 1.11 8.07
CA ILE A 64 4.89 2.18 8.01
C ILE A 64 3.51 1.59 7.67
N ALA A 65 3.43 0.71 6.67
CA ALA A 65 2.20 0.02 6.28
C ALA A 65 1.64 -0.83 7.43
N ALA A 66 2.49 -1.59 8.14
CA ALA A 66 2.03 -2.42 9.25
C ALA A 66 1.47 -1.56 10.40
N ILE A 67 2.15 -0.46 10.74
CA ILE A 67 1.73 0.42 11.83
C ILE A 67 0.44 1.17 11.46
N LYS A 68 0.31 1.72 10.24
CA LYS A 68 -0.92 2.44 9.84
C LYS A 68 -2.14 1.53 9.93
N GLU A 69 -2.00 0.29 9.47
CA GLU A 69 -3.08 -0.70 9.41
C GLU A 69 -3.45 -1.19 10.80
N LEU A 70 -2.47 -1.42 11.67
CA LEU A 70 -2.70 -1.74 13.08
C LEU A 70 -3.44 -0.61 13.81
N LEU A 71 -3.04 0.64 13.60
CA LEU A 71 -3.71 1.80 14.18
C LEU A 71 -5.15 1.91 13.70
N TYR A 72 -5.39 1.72 12.40
CA TYR A 72 -6.73 1.71 11.83
C TYR A 72 -7.59 0.59 12.42
N PHE A 73 -7.06 -0.63 12.55
CA PHE A 73 -7.78 -1.75 13.16
C PHE A 73 -8.21 -1.48 14.61
N VAL A 74 -7.28 -1.03 15.45
CA VAL A 74 -7.54 -0.80 16.89
C VAL A 74 -8.55 0.33 17.11
N THR A 75 -8.60 1.31 16.21
CA THR A 75 -9.45 2.50 16.35
C THR A 75 -10.82 2.38 15.67
N THR A 76 -10.96 1.55 14.64
CA THR A 76 -12.21 1.38 13.90
C THR A 76 -13.03 0.17 14.32
N GLY A 77 -12.41 -0.78 15.03
CA GLY A 77 -13.09 -1.92 15.64
C GLY A 77 -12.31 -3.21 15.52
N LEU A 78 -12.20 -3.94 16.63
CA LEU A 78 -11.51 -5.23 16.72
C LEU A 78 -12.42 -6.42 16.36
N ASP A 79 -13.19 -6.29 15.29
CA ASP A 79 -14.04 -7.35 14.77
C ASP A 79 -13.43 -8.03 13.54
N ILE A 80 -13.96 -9.21 13.20
CA ILE A 80 -13.43 -10.04 12.13
C ILE A 80 -13.61 -9.42 10.74
N VAL A 81 -14.64 -8.60 10.52
CA VAL A 81 -14.90 -7.95 9.21
C VAL A 81 -13.84 -6.87 8.98
N ASN A 82 -13.60 -6.04 10.00
CA ASN A 82 -12.54 -5.04 9.97
C ASN A 82 -11.15 -5.69 9.85
N PHE A 83 -10.89 -6.80 10.56
CA PHE A 83 -9.62 -7.52 10.45
C PHE A 83 -9.34 -7.99 9.02
N ILE A 84 -10.33 -8.54 8.32
CA ILE A 84 -10.19 -8.94 6.90
C ILE A 84 -9.86 -7.74 6.03
N GLY A 85 -10.54 -6.60 6.25
CA GLY A 85 -10.30 -5.36 5.51
C GLY A 85 -8.87 -4.84 5.68
N VAL A 86 -8.43 -4.69 6.93
CA VAL A 86 -7.08 -4.23 7.30
C VAL A 86 -6.01 -5.17 6.76
N LEU A 87 -6.19 -6.48 6.91
CA LEU A 87 -5.24 -7.46 6.37
C LEU A 87 -5.16 -7.40 4.84
N THR A 88 -6.30 -7.19 4.17
CA THR A 88 -6.36 -7.01 2.71
C THR A 88 -5.63 -5.74 2.28
N ALA A 89 -5.83 -4.63 2.99
CA ALA A 89 -5.15 -3.37 2.73
C ALA A 89 -3.62 -3.49 2.93
N PHE A 90 -3.18 -4.14 3.99
CA PHE A 90 -1.76 -4.43 4.22
C PHE A 90 -1.17 -5.30 3.10
N ILE A 91 -1.86 -6.37 2.67
CA ILE A 91 -1.41 -7.19 1.53
C ILE A 91 -1.32 -6.34 0.25
N ALA A 92 -2.26 -5.42 0.04
CA ALA A 92 -2.23 -4.48 -1.09
C ALA A 92 -0.97 -3.62 -1.09
N ASP A 93 -0.62 -3.04 0.08
CA ASP A 93 0.62 -2.27 0.24
C ASP A 93 1.84 -3.11 -0.13
N LEU A 94 1.96 -4.32 0.42
CA LEU A 94 3.09 -5.20 0.14
C LEU A 94 3.17 -5.55 -1.36
N ALA A 95 2.02 -5.89 -1.96
CA ALA A 95 1.92 -6.28 -3.36
C ALA A 95 2.25 -5.14 -4.34
N LEU A 96 2.14 -3.89 -3.89
CA LEU A 96 2.52 -2.70 -4.65
C LEU A 96 3.97 -2.26 -4.38
N VAL A 97 4.34 -2.13 -3.11
CA VAL A 97 5.62 -1.57 -2.63
C VAL A 97 6.80 -2.49 -2.94
N LEU A 98 6.68 -3.80 -2.71
CA LEU A 98 7.81 -4.72 -2.84
C LEU A 98 8.28 -4.87 -4.30
N PRO A 99 7.40 -5.00 -5.31
CA PRO A 99 7.83 -5.03 -6.71
C PRO A 99 8.40 -3.69 -7.19
N ILE A 100 7.82 -2.56 -6.75
CA ILE A 100 8.37 -1.22 -7.04
C ILE A 100 9.80 -1.12 -6.49
N SER A 101 9.99 -1.50 -5.23
CA SER A 101 11.30 -1.56 -4.58
C SER A 101 12.29 -2.43 -5.37
N ALA A 102 11.87 -3.63 -5.78
CA ALA A 102 12.72 -4.57 -6.49
C ALA A 102 13.26 -4.00 -7.82
N VAL A 103 12.40 -3.31 -8.60
CA VAL A 103 12.80 -2.66 -9.86
C VAL A 103 13.74 -1.48 -9.62
N LEU A 104 13.53 -0.73 -8.52
CA LEU A 104 14.29 0.48 -8.20
C LEU A 104 15.58 0.23 -7.40
N ARG A 105 15.78 -0.96 -6.82
CA ARG A 105 16.86 -1.28 -5.87
C ARG A 105 18.28 -1.08 -6.40
N ARG A 106 18.52 -1.34 -7.70
CA ARG A 106 19.88 -1.48 -8.23
C ARG A 106 20.44 -0.24 -8.95
N HIS A 107 19.63 0.79 -9.21
CA HIS A 107 20.06 1.90 -10.06
C HIS A 107 19.40 3.21 -9.64
N LYS A 108 19.92 4.33 -10.17
CA LYS A 108 19.31 5.65 -10.03
C LYS A 108 17.85 5.62 -10.47
N TRP A 109 16.98 6.28 -9.70
CA TRP A 109 15.55 6.35 -9.94
C TRP A 109 15.25 7.33 -11.08
N THR A 110 15.56 6.94 -12.32
CA THR A 110 15.21 7.72 -13.51
C THR A 110 13.71 7.64 -13.77
N PHE A 111 13.15 8.63 -14.47
CA PHE A 111 11.72 8.65 -14.80
C PHE A 111 11.25 7.37 -15.48
N LYS A 112 12.00 6.89 -16.49
CA LYS A 112 11.69 5.62 -17.19
C LYS A 112 11.62 4.44 -16.23
N ARG A 113 12.54 4.35 -15.27
CA ARG A 113 12.54 3.27 -14.26
C ARG A 113 11.41 3.38 -13.27
N GLN A 114 11.06 4.60 -12.84
CA GLN A 114 9.91 4.80 -11.96
C GLN A 114 8.61 4.39 -12.65
N VAL A 115 8.44 4.74 -13.93
CA VAL A 115 7.29 4.30 -14.74
C VAL A 115 7.24 2.77 -14.82
N VAL A 116 8.36 2.10 -15.16
CA VAL A 116 8.41 0.63 -15.20
C VAL A 116 8.12 0.02 -13.82
N ALA A 117 8.66 0.59 -12.74
CA ALA A 117 8.43 0.12 -11.39
C ALA A 117 6.94 0.21 -11.01
N VAL A 118 6.29 1.34 -11.31
CA VAL A 118 4.84 1.54 -11.07
C VAL A 118 4.00 0.56 -11.89
N ILE A 119 4.34 0.32 -13.15
CA ILE A 119 3.63 -0.67 -13.99
C ILE A 119 3.75 -2.06 -13.35
N VAL A 120 4.95 -2.50 -13.00
CA VAL A 120 5.20 -3.80 -12.38
C VAL A 120 4.48 -3.91 -11.03
N GLY A 121 4.53 -2.88 -10.20
CA GLY A 121 3.82 -2.82 -8.92
C GLY A 121 2.30 -2.88 -9.09
N THR A 122 1.74 -2.15 -10.05
CA THR A 122 0.29 -2.14 -10.31
C THR A 122 -0.20 -3.50 -10.82
N LEU A 123 0.55 -4.14 -11.71
CA LEU A 123 0.23 -5.48 -12.19
C LEU A 123 0.33 -6.53 -11.06
N SER A 124 1.36 -6.42 -10.22
CA SER A 124 1.51 -7.28 -9.04
C SER A 124 0.37 -7.09 -8.04
N LEU A 125 0.04 -5.85 -7.68
CA LEU A 125 -1.11 -5.51 -6.84
C LEU A 125 -2.39 -6.14 -7.37
N THR A 126 -2.67 -5.92 -8.66
CA THR A 126 -3.87 -6.41 -9.31
C THR A 126 -3.92 -7.94 -9.31
N LEU A 127 -2.82 -8.61 -9.66
CA LEU A 127 -2.75 -10.07 -9.68
C LEU A 127 -2.94 -10.66 -8.28
N VAL A 128 -2.17 -10.19 -7.30
CA VAL A 128 -2.21 -10.70 -5.93
C VAL A 128 -3.59 -10.51 -5.32
N LEU A 129 -4.18 -9.31 -5.42
CA LEU A 129 -5.50 -9.08 -4.85
C LEU A 129 -6.61 -9.80 -5.62
N SER A 130 -6.48 -10.01 -6.93
CA SER A 130 -7.47 -10.80 -7.67
C SER A 130 -7.47 -12.26 -7.23
N LEU A 131 -6.29 -12.87 -7.08
CA LEU A 131 -6.15 -14.25 -6.59
C LEU A 131 -6.61 -14.37 -5.13
N ALA A 132 -6.20 -13.43 -4.28
CA ALA A 132 -6.60 -13.43 -2.87
C ALA A 132 -8.11 -13.26 -2.71
N ASN A 133 -8.75 -12.38 -3.50
CA ASN A 133 -10.21 -12.22 -3.51
C ASN A 133 -10.93 -13.42 -4.10
N TRP A 134 -10.34 -14.13 -5.06
CA TRP A 134 -10.93 -15.35 -5.61
C TRP A 134 -11.00 -16.47 -4.59
N TRP A 135 -9.89 -16.78 -3.93
CA TRP A 135 -9.79 -17.98 -3.10
C TRP A 135 -10.15 -17.75 -1.64
N ILE A 136 -9.87 -16.56 -1.09
CA ILE A 136 -9.86 -16.36 0.36
C ILE A 136 -10.75 -15.18 0.77
N ILE A 137 -10.44 -13.96 0.32
CA ILE A 137 -10.99 -12.73 0.88
C ILE A 137 -12.49 -12.63 0.62
N THR A 138 -12.95 -12.66 -0.64
CA THR A 138 -14.38 -12.52 -0.95
C THR A 138 -15.22 -13.66 -0.37
N PRO A 139 -14.83 -14.95 -0.52
CA PRO A 139 -15.59 -16.04 0.11
C PRO A 139 -15.69 -15.93 1.63
N LEU A 140 -14.59 -15.55 2.31
CA LEU A 140 -14.58 -15.36 3.76
C LEU A 140 -15.48 -14.20 4.17
N TYR A 141 -15.42 -13.10 3.44
CA TYR A 141 -16.23 -11.91 3.70
C TYR A 141 -17.73 -12.20 3.55
N LEU A 142 -18.14 -12.92 2.49
CA LEU A 142 -19.52 -13.36 2.29
C LEU A 142 -20.01 -14.28 3.42
N LYS A 143 -19.16 -15.20 3.90
CA LYS A 143 -19.50 -16.14 4.99
C LYS A 143 -19.66 -15.42 6.33
N VAL A 144 -18.76 -14.49 6.65
CA VAL A 144 -18.73 -13.80 7.93
C VAL A 144 -19.78 -12.69 8.01
N TRP A 145 -19.96 -11.94 6.92
CA TRP A 145 -20.88 -10.80 6.90
C TRP A 145 -22.34 -11.21 6.62
N GLY A 146 -22.57 -12.46 6.23
CA GLY A 146 -23.92 -13.01 5.99
C GLY A 146 -24.66 -12.37 4.80
N MET A 147 -23.97 -11.54 4.01
CA MET A 147 -24.56 -10.88 2.84
C MET A 147 -24.28 -11.67 1.58
N SER A 148 -25.30 -11.82 0.73
CA SER A 148 -25.11 -12.21 -0.67
C SER A 148 -24.90 -10.95 -1.51
N LEU A 149 -23.76 -10.83 -2.19
CA LEU A 149 -23.47 -9.67 -3.05
C LEU A 149 -24.25 -9.68 -4.39
N GLY A 150 -25.30 -10.50 -4.50
CA GLY A 150 -26.17 -10.63 -5.68
C GLY A 150 -25.48 -11.14 -6.96
N LEU A 151 -24.15 -11.23 -6.97
CA LEU A 151 -23.33 -11.60 -8.11
C LEU A 151 -22.37 -12.74 -7.78
N PRO A 152 -22.10 -13.62 -8.76
CA PRO A 152 -21.02 -14.60 -8.69
C PRO A 152 -19.65 -13.96 -8.39
N VAL A 153 -18.85 -14.62 -7.55
CA VAL A 153 -17.51 -14.16 -7.14
C VAL A 153 -16.60 -13.85 -8.33
N ASN A 154 -16.65 -14.65 -9.39
CA ASN A 154 -15.87 -14.41 -10.61
C ASN A 154 -16.23 -13.09 -11.31
N LYS A 155 -17.51 -12.70 -11.33
CA LYS A 155 -17.95 -11.41 -11.88
C LYS A 155 -17.52 -10.24 -11.00
N LEU A 156 -17.58 -10.39 -9.68
CA LEU A 156 -17.08 -9.37 -8.74
C LEU A 156 -15.58 -9.11 -8.92
N ILE A 157 -14.82 -10.17 -9.18
CA ILE A 157 -13.37 -10.03 -9.39
C ILE A 157 -13.09 -9.36 -10.73
N LEU A 158 -13.74 -9.83 -11.79
CA LEU A 158 -13.53 -9.31 -13.14
C LEU A 158 -13.94 -7.83 -13.29
N PHE A 159 -15.11 -7.47 -12.75
CA PHE A 159 -15.70 -6.13 -12.93
C PHE A 159 -15.51 -5.19 -11.73
N GLY A 160 -15.03 -5.70 -10.60
CA GLY A 160 -14.77 -4.92 -9.40
C GLY A 160 -13.30 -4.93 -9.00
N VAL A 161 -12.79 -6.08 -8.54
CA VAL A 161 -11.45 -6.18 -7.94
C VAL A 161 -10.33 -5.81 -8.91
N ILE A 162 -10.36 -6.35 -10.13
CA ILE A 162 -9.35 -6.06 -11.16
C ILE A 162 -9.33 -4.57 -11.52
N PRO A 163 -10.44 -3.95 -11.99
CA PRO A 163 -10.43 -2.55 -12.37
C PRO A 163 -10.12 -1.62 -11.19
N PHE A 164 -10.58 -1.94 -9.98
CA PHE A 164 -10.27 -1.14 -8.79
C PHE A 164 -8.77 -1.09 -8.54
N ASN A 165 -8.10 -2.24 -8.53
CA ASN A 165 -6.66 -2.31 -8.24
C ASN A 165 -5.79 -1.70 -9.34
N LEU A 166 -6.21 -1.80 -10.60
CA LEU A 166 -5.55 -1.09 -11.70
C LEU A 166 -5.65 0.43 -11.51
N ILE A 167 -6.84 0.97 -11.24
CA ILE A 167 -7.04 2.39 -10.99
C ILE A 167 -6.21 2.84 -9.78
N LYS A 168 -6.28 2.10 -8.67
CA LYS A 168 -5.54 2.38 -7.44
C LYS A 168 -4.04 2.46 -7.71
N GLY A 169 -3.46 1.43 -8.35
CA GLY A 169 -2.04 1.40 -8.67
C GLY A 169 -1.60 2.53 -9.61
N ILE A 170 -2.40 2.87 -10.62
CA ILE A 170 -2.12 3.98 -11.55
C ILE A 170 -2.14 5.32 -10.81
N VAL A 171 -3.19 5.62 -10.05
CA VAL A 171 -3.33 6.91 -9.34
C VAL A 171 -2.20 7.09 -8.34
N LEU A 172 -1.96 6.10 -7.48
CA LEU A 172 -0.89 6.15 -6.49
C LEU A 172 0.49 6.22 -7.15
N GLY A 173 0.68 5.47 -8.23
CA GLY A 173 1.93 5.47 -8.99
C GLY A 173 2.24 6.81 -9.66
N ILE A 174 1.25 7.47 -10.28
CA ILE A 174 1.42 8.81 -10.85
C ILE A 174 1.81 9.80 -9.77
N LEU A 175 1.08 9.81 -8.64
CA LEU A 175 1.36 10.70 -7.52
C LEU A 175 2.74 10.45 -6.92
N PHE A 176 3.14 9.19 -6.77
CA PHE A 176 4.46 8.81 -6.29
C PHE A 176 5.57 9.35 -7.20
N ILE A 177 5.44 9.20 -8.53
CA ILE A 177 6.41 9.73 -9.49
C ILE A 177 6.53 11.25 -9.39
N LEU A 178 5.39 11.96 -9.34
CA LEU A 178 5.35 13.42 -9.25
C LEU A 178 6.03 13.92 -7.98
N LEU A 179 5.66 13.36 -6.83
CA LEU A 179 6.21 13.76 -5.54
C LEU A 179 7.68 13.41 -5.41
N ASN A 180 8.08 12.20 -5.81
CA ASN A 180 9.47 11.80 -5.71
C ASN A 180 10.39 12.70 -6.57
N ARG A 181 9.92 13.13 -7.75
CA ARG A 181 10.68 14.10 -8.57
C ARG A 181 10.76 15.48 -7.94
N ARG A 182 9.69 15.96 -7.29
CA ARG A 182 9.73 17.23 -6.54
C ARG A 182 10.60 17.16 -5.29
N MET A 183 10.67 16.00 -4.63
CA MET A 183 11.47 15.79 -3.42
C MET A 183 12.93 15.48 -3.70
N ALA A 184 13.28 15.01 -4.90
CA ALA A 184 14.66 14.65 -5.27
C ALA A 184 15.72 15.74 -5.02
N PRO A 185 15.47 17.05 -5.23
CA PRO A 185 16.40 18.11 -4.84
C PRO A 185 16.59 18.24 -3.31
N TRP A 186 15.51 18.06 -2.53
CA TRP A 186 15.54 18.16 -1.08
C TRP A 186 16.24 16.95 -0.45
N LEU A 187 15.93 15.74 -0.93
CA LEU A 187 16.56 14.49 -0.50
C LEU A 187 18.07 14.54 -0.76
N ARG A 188 18.52 14.98 -1.95
CA ARG A 188 19.95 15.12 -2.24
C ARG A 188 20.69 16.10 -1.32
N LYS A 189 20.02 17.07 -0.71
CA LYS A 189 20.62 18.01 0.24
C LYS A 189 20.76 17.45 1.66
N HIS A 190 19.93 16.47 2.03
CA HIS A 190 19.84 15.95 3.40
C HIS A 190 20.24 14.47 3.52
N THR A 191 20.40 13.77 2.39
CA THR A 191 21.01 12.45 2.28
C THR A 191 22.49 12.63 1.96
N LEU A 192 23.26 13.16 2.93
CA LEU A 192 24.71 13.03 2.94
C LEU A 192 25.01 11.66 3.56
N SER A 193 25.31 10.67 2.70
CA SER A 193 26.11 9.51 3.09
C SER A 193 27.57 9.82 2.81
#